data_AF-A0A0C2FKG9-F1
#
_entry.id   AF-A0A0C2FKG9-F1
#
_cell.length_a   1.000
_cell.length_b   1.000
_cell.length_c   1.000
_cell.angle_alpha   90.00
_cell.angle_beta   90.00
_cell.angle_gamma   90.00
#
_symmetry.space_group_name_H-M   'P 1'
#
loop_
_entity.id
_entity.type
_entity.pdbx_description
1 polymer ?
#
loop_
_entity_poly.entity_id
_entity_poly.type
_entity_poly.pdbx_seq_one_letter_code
_entity_poly.pdbx_strand_id
1 'polypeptide(L)'
;MKADVKTVEFLLSYKQRDVEIIRRTHNLRRKEAELIRVVIAAGLYPQYTIPDPMNKYQHGQELFVHTRMKPFSLIHPNSSIAQYHAESLDARADSEGRSVRHQLPFYGLLLETTKPYICNVLPLPALAILLFAKKVLCDDWKLVMVDDFAEISFSRNKQCEEVMHSVVKIRKQLNEG
;
A
#
# COMPACT_ATOMS: atom_id res chain seq x y z
N MET A 1 19.87 -7.36 12.55
CA MET A 1 20.13 -8.68 13.17
C MET A 1 19.14 -9.67 12.58
N LYS A 2 19.58 -10.65 11.78
CA LYS A 2 18.74 -11.82 11.48
C LYS A 2 18.71 -12.65 12.77
N ALA A 3 17.58 -12.67 13.48
CA ALA A 3 17.42 -13.53 14.63
C ALA A 3 17.34 -14.98 14.13
N ASP A 4 18.31 -15.81 14.51
CA ASP A 4 18.29 -17.24 14.24
C ASP A 4 17.06 -17.87 14.92
N VAL A 5 16.44 -18.88 14.30
CA VAL A 5 15.20 -19.50 14.79
C VAL A 5 15.38 -19.99 16.23
N LYS A 6 16.55 -20.57 16.54
CA LYS A 6 16.90 -21.00 17.91
C LYS A 6 16.98 -19.84 18.90
N THR A 7 17.42 -18.67 18.44
CA THR A 7 17.43 -17.45 19.27
C THR A 7 16.01 -16.97 19.55
N VAL A 8 15.11 -17.05 18.57
CA VAL A 8 13.69 -16.72 18.76
C VAL A 8 13.03 -17.71 19.71
N GLU A 9 13.24 -19.01 19.55
CA GLU A 9 12.72 -20.05 20.45
C GLU A 9 13.22 -19.88 21.88
N PHE A 10 14.52 -19.60 22.06
CA PHE A 10 15.10 -19.29 23.36
C PHE A 10 14.44 -18.05 23.98
N LEU A 11 14.31 -16.95 23.23
CA LEU A 11 13.69 -15.72 23.73
C LEU A 11 12.22 -15.92 24.08
N LEU A 12 11.46 -16.68 23.29
CA LEU A 12 10.07 -17.01 23.58
C LEU A 12 9.94 -17.86 24.84
N SER A 13 10.85 -18.82 25.04
CA SER A 13 10.85 -19.72 26.20
C SER A 13 11.27 -19.01 27.50
N TYR A 14 12.25 -18.11 27.43
CA TYR A 14 12.84 -17.46 28.61
C TYR A 14 12.28 -16.07 28.91
N LYS A 15 11.74 -15.36 27.91
CA LYS A 15 11.12 -14.04 28.08
C LYS A 15 9.60 -14.07 27.95
N GLN A 16 8.98 -15.18 28.35
CA GLN A 16 7.53 -15.35 28.23
C GLN A 16 6.74 -14.24 28.92
N ARG A 17 7.21 -13.74 30.08
CA ARG A 17 6.61 -12.56 30.75
C ARG A 17 6.64 -11.30 29.89
N ASP A 18 7.79 -10.97 29.28
CA ASP A 18 7.92 -9.77 28.44
C ASP A 18 7.02 -9.88 27.20
N VAL A 19 6.98 -11.06 26.57
CA VAL A 19 6.10 -11.35 25.44
C VAL A 19 4.63 -11.21 25.84
N GLU A 20 4.26 -11.68 27.02
CA GLU A 20 2.88 -11.62 27.51
C GLU A 20 2.47 -10.21 27.92
N ILE A 21 3.40 -9.40 28.46
CA ILE A 21 3.21 -7.97 28.67
C ILE A 21 2.97 -7.26 27.34
N ILE A 22 3.83 -7.49 26.34
CA ILE A 22 3.66 -6.94 24.99
C ILE A 22 2.33 -7.36 24.39
N ARG A 23 1.95 -8.64 24.53
CA ARG A 23 0.66 -9.14 24.02
C ARG A 23 -0.54 -8.49 24.71
N ARG A 24 -0.44 -8.17 26.00
CA ARG A 24 -1.51 -7.50 26.77
C ARG A 24 -1.59 -6.00 26.48
N THR A 25 -0.46 -5.35 26.18
CA THR A 25 -0.40 -3.92 25.86
C THR A 25 -0.68 -3.64 24.38
N HIS A 26 -0.38 -4.60 23.50
CA HIS A 26 -0.64 -4.52 22.08
C HIS A 26 -2.05 -5.01 21.72
N ASN A 27 -3.05 -4.17 21.95
CA ASN A 27 -4.46 -4.44 21.64
C ASN A 27 -4.89 -4.01 20.23
N LEU A 28 -3.96 -3.58 19.38
CA LEU A 28 -4.31 -3.10 18.04
C LEU A 28 -4.71 -4.28 17.15
N ARG A 29 -6.00 -4.39 16.84
CA ARG A 29 -6.50 -5.40 15.91
C ARG A 29 -6.05 -5.04 14.50
N ARG A 30 -5.87 -6.06 13.66
CA ARG A 30 -5.51 -5.86 12.24
C ARG A 30 -6.44 -4.87 11.53
N LYS A 31 -7.75 -4.91 11.81
CA LYS A 31 -8.73 -3.98 11.24
C LYS A 31 -8.46 -2.53 11.64
N GLU A 32 -8.06 -2.29 12.88
CA GLU A 32 -7.73 -0.94 13.40
C GLU A 32 -6.43 -0.44 12.77
N ALA A 33 -5.43 -1.32 12.62
CA ALA A 33 -4.21 -1.00 11.89
C ALA A 33 -4.50 -0.60 10.43
N GLU A 34 -5.37 -1.31 9.71
CA GLU A 34 -5.77 -0.93 8.34
C GLU A 34 -6.47 0.42 8.29
N LEU A 35 -7.35 0.73 9.25
CA LEU A 35 -8.00 2.04 9.34
C LEU A 35 -6.97 3.16 9.55
N ILE A 36 -5.99 2.96 10.43
CA ILE A 36 -4.90 3.92 10.65
C ILE A 36 -4.10 4.14 9.35
N ARG A 37 -3.82 3.08 8.58
CA ARG A 37 -3.13 3.20 7.29
C ARG A 37 -3.93 4.04 6.30
N VAL A 38 -5.25 3.87 6.24
CA VAL A 38 -6.14 4.67 5.38
C VAL A 38 -6.10 6.15 5.79
N VAL A 39 -6.15 6.44 7.11
CA VAL A 39 -6.08 7.83 7.62
C VAL A 39 -4.74 8.49 7.27
N ILE A 40 -3.63 7.77 7.47
CA ILE A 40 -2.29 8.27 7.10
C ILE A 40 -2.22 8.51 5.59
N ALA A 41 -2.69 7.57 4.77
CA ALA A 41 -2.69 7.72 3.32
C ALA A 41 -3.55 8.91 2.85
N ALA A 42 -4.68 9.17 3.50
CA ALA A 42 -5.51 10.34 3.24
C ALA A 42 -4.77 11.66 3.55
N GLY A 43 -3.94 11.68 4.60
CA GLY A 43 -3.07 12.84 4.92
C GLY A 43 -1.88 13.01 3.97
N LEU A 44 -1.35 11.91 3.42
CA LEU A 44 -0.27 11.93 2.44
C LEU A 44 -0.75 12.25 1.02
N TYR A 45 -2.02 11.99 0.71
CA TYR A 45 -2.59 12.22 -0.61
C TYR A 45 -2.36 13.66 -1.10
N PRO A 46 -1.88 13.89 -2.35
CA PRO A 46 -1.77 12.93 -3.46
C PRO A 46 -0.38 12.25 -3.62
N GLN A 47 0.41 12.09 -2.55
CA GLN A 47 1.73 11.45 -2.60
C GLN A 47 1.61 9.91 -2.60
N TYR A 48 1.30 9.35 -3.76
CA TYR A 48 1.29 7.91 -3.99
C TYR A 48 2.01 7.54 -5.29
N THR A 49 2.35 6.25 -5.42
CA THR A 49 3.04 5.72 -6.58
C THR A 49 2.37 4.48 -7.14
N ILE A 50 2.70 4.17 -8.39
CA ILE A 50 2.34 2.93 -9.07
C ILE A 50 3.60 2.06 -9.14
N PRO A 51 3.60 0.85 -8.56
CA PRO A 51 4.73 -0.07 -8.69
C PRO A 51 5.00 -0.45 -10.15
N ASP A 52 6.27 -0.51 -10.53
CA ASP A 52 6.67 -0.93 -11.88
C ASP A 52 6.33 -2.43 -12.09
N PRO A 53 5.64 -2.81 -13.18
CA PRO A 53 5.30 -4.21 -13.47
C PRO A 53 6.52 -5.14 -13.66
N MET A 54 7.68 -4.60 -14.02
CA MET A 54 8.92 -5.35 -14.27
C MET A 54 9.74 -5.60 -13.00
N ASN A 55 9.27 -5.13 -11.84
CA ASN A 55 9.91 -5.42 -10.56
C ASN A 55 9.92 -6.93 -10.27
N LYS A 56 11.08 -7.43 -9.83
CA LYS A 56 11.24 -8.84 -9.41
C LYS A 56 10.83 -9.10 -7.96
N TYR A 57 10.53 -8.04 -7.18
CA TYR A 57 10.10 -8.08 -5.77
C TYR A 57 10.91 -9.05 -4.89
N GLN A 58 12.23 -9.06 -5.06
CA GLN A 58 13.17 -9.89 -4.30
C GLN A 58 14.03 -9.01 -3.38
N HIS A 59 14.47 -9.58 -2.26
CA HIS A 59 15.36 -8.89 -1.34
C HIS A 59 16.66 -8.44 -2.03
N GLY A 60 17.05 -7.18 -1.83
CA GLY A 60 18.25 -6.59 -2.42
C GLY A 60 18.09 -6.11 -3.87
N GLN A 61 16.93 -6.32 -4.49
CA GLN A 61 16.61 -5.73 -5.80
C GLN A 61 16.10 -4.30 -5.64
N GLU A 62 16.42 -3.46 -6.62
CA GLU A 62 15.82 -2.13 -6.74
C GLU A 62 14.32 -2.27 -7.04
N LEU A 63 13.49 -1.52 -6.31
CA LEU A 63 12.04 -1.50 -6.49
C LEU A 63 11.64 -0.20 -7.16
N PHE A 64 11.33 -0.27 -8.46
CA PHE A 64 10.92 0.87 -9.26
C PHE A 64 9.44 1.20 -9.02
N VAL A 65 9.16 2.49 -8.94
CA VAL A 65 7.83 3.03 -8.77
C VAL A 65 7.70 4.31 -9.60
N HIS A 66 6.49 4.59 -10.06
CA HIS A 66 6.19 5.80 -10.81
C HIS A 66 5.40 6.74 -9.90
N THR A 67 5.87 7.97 -9.73
CA THR A 67 5.06 9.06 -9.17
C THR A 67 4.45 9.84 -10.33
N ARG A 68 3.39 10.61 -10.05
CA ARG A 68 2.77 11.48 -11.07
C ARG A 68 3.76 12.47 -11.71
N MET A 69 4.65 13.04 -10.90
CA MET A 69 5.57 14.10 -11.35
C MET A 69 6.93 13.56 -11.79
N LYS A 70 7.33 12.39 -11.31
CA LYS A 70 8.65 11.81 -11.55
C LYS A 70 8.55 10.28 -11.73
N PRO A 71 8.52 9.79 -12.98
CA PRO A 71 8.53 8.35 -13.24
C PRO A 71 9.88 7.73 -12.86
N PHE A 72 9.93 6.40 -12.75
CA PHE A 72 11.14 5.62 -12.47
C PHE A 72 11.87 6.03 -11.19
N SER A 73 11.11 6.42 -10.17
CA SER A 73 11.61 6.59 -8.81
C SER A 73 11.83 5.24 -8.14
N LEU A 74 12.63 5.20 -7.09
CA LEU A 74 12.94 3.97 -6.37
C LEU A 74 12.36 4.00 -4.95
N ILE A 75 11.90 2.87 -4.44
CA ILE A 75 11.74 2.75 -2.98
C ILE A 75 13.13 2.78 -2.36
N HIS A 76 13.35 3.67 -1.38
CA HIS A 76 14.63 3.77 -0.71
C HIS A 76 15.07 2.41 -0.13
N PRO A 77 16.34 1.97 -0.28
CA PRO A 77 16.78 0.65 0.15
C PRO A 77 16.69 0.43 1.67
N ASN A 78 16.69 1.50 2.46
CA ASN A 78 16.47 1.43 3.92
C ASN A 78 14.99 1.47 4.33
N SER A 79 14.05 1.54 3.38
CA SER A 79 12.63 1.39 3.68
C SER A 79 12.35 -0.01 4.20
N SER A 80 11.49 -0.14 5.21
CA SER A 80 11.09 -1.44 5.77
C SER A 80 10.51 -2.37 4.70
N ILE A 81 9.79 -1.81 3.72
CA ILE A 81 9.26 -2.56 2.57
C ILE A 81 10.39 -3.13 1.71
N ALA A 82 11.39 -2.34 1.33
CA ALA A 82 12.49 -2.83 0.51
C ALA A 82 13.36 -3.86 1.24
N GLN A 83 13.54 -3.71 2.56
CA GLN A 83 14.37 -4.63 3.34
C GLN A 83 13.69 -5.95 3.68
N TYR A 84 12.40 -5.93 4.02
CA TYR A 84 11.76 -7.08 4.65
C TYR A 84 10.53 -7.61 3.93
N HIS A 85 9.89 -6.78 3.09
CA HIS A 85 8.54 -7.06 2.58
C HIS A 85 8.38 -6.67 1.11
N ALA A 86 9.41 -6.84 0.29
CA ALA A 86 9.37 -6.47 -1.12
C ALA A 86 8.28 -7.28 -1.85
N GLU A 87 8.17 -8.56 -1.53
CA GLU A 87 7.16 -9.50 -2.03
C GLU A 87 5.73 -9.12 -1.64
N SER A 88 5.52 -8.25 -0.65
CA SER A 88 4.19 -7.78 -0.28
C SER A 88 3.59 -6.82 -1.30
N LEU A 89 4.43 -6.21 -2.15
CA LEU A 89 4.02 -5.36 -3.27
C LEU A 89 3.77 -6.14 -4.56
N ASP A 90 4.15 -7.41 -4.63
CA ASP A 90 3.85 -8.25 -5.77
C ASP A 90 2.35 -8.58 -5.80
N ALA A 91 1.66 -7.95 -6.75
CA ALA A 91 0.23 -8.16 -6.95
C ALA A 91 -0.10 -9.59 -7.42
N ARG A 92 0.87 -10.32 -8.00
CA ARG A 92 0.67 -11.64 -8.64
C ARG A 92 -0.54 -11.62 -9.57
N ALA A 93 -0.44 -10.76 -10.57
CA ALA A 93 -1.51 -10.49 -11.52
C ALA A 93 -1.78 -11.68 -12.46
N ASP A 94 -2.99 -11.73 -13.01
CA ASP A 94 -3.36 -12.65 -14.08
C ASP A 94 -2.68 -12.26 -15.42
N SER A 95 -2.95 -13.01 -16.49
CA SER A 95 -2.44 -12.74 -17.83
C SER A 95 -2.88 -11.38 -18.41
N GLU A 96 -3.91 -10.77 -17.85
CA GLU A 96 -4.44 -9.47 -18.23
C GLU A 96 -3.98 -8.35 -17.25
N GLY A 97 -3.06 -8.64 -16.33
CA GLY A 97 -2.53 -7.67 -15.38
C GLY A 97 -3.45 -7.34 -14.20
N ARG A 98 -4.56 -8.08 -14.02
CA ARG A 98 -5.54 -7.82 -12.95
C ARG A 98 -5.20 -8.58 -11.68
N SER A 99 -5.44 -7.95 -10.54
CA SER A 99 -5.30 -8.57 -9.22
C SER A 99 -6.09 -7.82 -8.16
N VAL A 100 -6.62 -8.57 -7.19
CA VAL A 100 -7.20 -8.00 -5.96
C VAL A 100 -6.14 -7.59 -4.93
N ARG A 101 -4.87 -7.92 -5.18
CA ARG A 101 -3.73 -7.64 -4.28
C ARG A 101 -2.91 -6.43 -4.72
N HIS A 102 -3.32 -5.72 -5.76
CA HIS A 102 -2.67 -4.48 -6.16
C HIS A 102 -2.63 -3.50 -4.98
N GLN A 103 -1.44 -2.95 -4.73
CA GLN A 103 -1.20 -1.97 -3.68
C GLN A 103 -0.56 -0.72 -4.27
N LEU A 104 -0.97 0.44 -3.76
CA LEU A 104 -0.37 1.73 -4.07
C LEU A 104 0.52 2.15 -2.89
N PRO A 105 1.85 2.25 -3.09
CA PRO A 105 2.74 2.81 -2.08
C PRO A 105 2.53 4.33 -1.95
N PHE A 106 2.02 4.76 -0.81
CA PHE A 106 2.10 6.15 -0.38
C PHE A 106 3.48 6.44 0.19
N TYR A 107 3.93 7.68 0.13
CA TYR A 107 5.24 8.07 0.64
C TYR A 107 5.17 9.45 1.30
N GLY A 108 6.04 9.69 2.28
CA GLY A 108 6.09 10.97 3.00
C GLY A 108 7.17 11.94 2.50
N LEU A 109 8.17 11.43 1.77
CA LEU A 109 9.27 12.24 1.27
C LEU A 109 9.78 11.69 -0.07
N LEU A 110 10.00 12.59 -1.02
CA LEU A 110 10.77 12.33 -2.24
C LEU A 110 12.18 12.89 -2.04
N LEU A 111 13.18 12.02 -1.99
CA LEU A 111 14.59 12.35 -1.81
C LEU A 111 15.31 12.29 -3.16
N GLU A 112 15.87 13.42 -3.59
CA GLU A 112 16.66 13.49 -4.82
C GLU A 112 18.16 13.46 -4.50
N THR A 113 18.84 12.43 -5.01
CA THR A 113 20.30 12.29 -4.93
C THR A 113 20.85 12.02 -6.33
N THR A 114 21.65 10.97 -6.51
CA THR A 114 22.00 10.45 -7.85
C THR A 114 20.80 9.78 -8.52
N LYS A 115 19.93 9.13 -7.73
CA LYS A 115 18.62 8.62 -8.15
C LYS A 115 17.51 9.22 -7.29
N PRO A 116 16.28 9.37 -7.81
CA PRO A 116 15.12 9.76 -7.02
C PRO A 116 14.60 8.59 -6.18
N TYR A 117 14.42 8.82 -4.88
CA TYR A 117 13.92 7.82 -3.93
C TYR A 117 12.65 8.29 -3.23
N ILE A 118 11.67 7.40 -3.08
CA ILE A 118 10.56 7.59 -2.14
C ILE A 118 10.93 7.00 -0.77
N CYS A 119 10.66 7.77 0.27
CA CYS A 119 10.95 7.44 1.67
C CYS A 119 9.65 7.42 2.50
N ASN A 120 9.69 6.77 3.66
CA ASN A 120 8.54 6.60 4.56
C ASN A 120 7.34 5.97 3.84
N VAL A 121 7.57 4.79 3.26
CA VAL A 121 6.63 4.15 2.34
C VAL A 121 5.55 3.40 3.11
N LEU A 122 4.29 3.67 2.76
CA LEU A 122 3.11 2.99 3.27
C LEU A 122 2.29 2.42 2.10
N PRO A 123 2.39 1.10 1.82
CA PRO A 123 1.49 0.45 0.87
C PRO A 123 0.04 0.53 1.34
N LEU A 124 -0.91 0.59 0.42
CA LEU A 124 -2.35 0.52 0.71
C LEU A 124 -3.05 -0.27 -0.41
N PRO A 125 -4.08 -1.09 -0.14
CA PRO A 125 -4.86 -1.70 -1.22
C PRO A 125 -5.32 -0.64 -2.23
N ALA A 126 -5.12 -0.90 -3.52
CA ALA A 126 -5.26 0.14 -4.55
C ALA A 126 -6.64 0.82 -4.55
N LEU A 127 -7.71 0.06 -4.34
CA LEU A 127 -9.09 0.59 -4.28
C LEU A 127 -9.32 1.57 -3.12
N ALA A 128 -8.52 1.52 -2.05
CA ALA A 128 -8.72 2.38 -0.89
C ALA A 128 -8.48 3.87 -1.21
N ILE A 129 -7.73 4.19 -2.27
CA ILE A 129 -7.53 5.58 -2.72
C ILE A 129 -8.86 6.27 -3.06
N LEU A 130 -9.84 5.51 -3.56
CA LEU A 130 -11.15 6.04 -3.95
C LEU A 130 -11.92 6.68 -2.79
N LEU A 131 -11.60 6.28 -1.54
CA LEU A 131 -12.23 6.81 -0.33
C LEU A 131 -11.87 8.28 -0.06
N PHE A 132 -10.74 8.77 -0.56
CA PHE A 132 -10.26 10.13 -0.27
C PHE A 132 -9.73 10.88 -1.51
N ALA A 133 -9.73 10.24 -2.69
CA ALA A 133 -9.36 10.89 -3.94
C ALA A 133 -10.25 12.10 -4.26
N LYS A 134 -9.62 13.19 -4.71
CA LYS A 134 -10.29 14.43 -5.12
C LYS A 134 -10.87 14.34 -6.52
N LYS A 135 -10.13 13.76 -7.48
CA LYS A 135 -10.58 13.60 -8.86
C LYS A 135 -10.72 12.12 -9.19
N VAL A 136 -11.95 11.70 -9.46
CA VAL A 136 -12.29 10.34 -9.91
C VAL A 136 -13.18 10.43 -11.14
N LEU A 137 -12.77 9.80 -12.24
CA LEU A 137 -13.52 9.73 -13.49
C LEU A 137 -13.85 8.27 -13.79
N CYS A 138 -15.10 7.99 -14.11
CA CYS A 138 -15.60 6.67 -14.49
C CYS A 138 -16.70 6.88 -15.54
N ASP A 139 -16.51 6.37 -16.75
CA ASP A 139 -17.46 6.54 -17.86
C ASP A 139 -18.21 5.23 -18.12
N ASP A 140 -17.50 4.18 -18.52
CA ASP A 140 -18.09 2.89 -18.97
C ASP A 140 -18.13 1.79 -17.90
N TRP A 141 -17.89 2.10 -16.61
CA TRP A 141 -17.78 1.12 -15.51
C TRP A 141 -16.72 0.02 -15.71
N LYS A 142 -15.84 0.18 -16.68
CA LYS A 142 -14.71 -0.75 -16.95
C LYS A 142 -13.42 -0.26 -16.33
N LEU A 143 -13.22 1.05 -16.34
CA LEU A 143 -12.01 1.73 -15.92
C LEU A 143 -12.39 2.93 -15.07
N VAL A 144 -11.69 3.06 -13.94
CA VAL A 144 -11.78 4.22 -13.06
C VAL A 144 -10.43 4.92 -13.08
N MET A 145 -10.43 6.19 -13.48
CA MET A 145 -9.24 7.03 -13.49
C MET A 145 -9.23 7.93 -12.27
N VAL A 146 -8.13 7.90 -11.53
CA VAL A 146 -7.88 8.69 -10.33
C VAL A 146 -6.75 9.67 -10.60
N ASP A 147 -7.02 10.96 -10.39
CA ASP A 147 -6.06 12.06 -10.54
C ASP A 147 -5.32 12.13 -11.88
N ASP A 148 -5.94 11.65 -12.96
CA ASP A 148 -5.30 11.53 -14.28
C ASP A 148 -3.96 10.77 -14.24
N PHE A 149 -3.81 9.86 -13.26
CA PHE A 149 -2.55 9.19 -12.99
C PHE A 149 -2.71 7.69 -12.72
N ALA A 150 -3.66 7.29 -11.88
CA ALA A 150 -3.93 5.87 -11.63
C ALA A 150 -5.17 5.40 -12.38
N GLU A 151 -5.01 4.31 -13.13
CA GLU A 151 -6.10 3.63 -13.81
C GLU A 151 -6.39 2.30 -13.11
N ILE A 152 -7.65 2.07 -12.77
CA ILE A 152 -8.11 0.86 -12.11
C ILE A 152 -9.10 0.17 -13.03
N SER A 153 -8.72 -0.99 -13.54
CA SER A 153 -9.58 -1.82 -14.40
C SER A 153 -10.35 -2.87 -13.59
N PHE A 154 -11.59 -3.12 -13.99
CA PHE A 154 -12.46 -4.12 -13.38
C PHE A 154 -12.78 -5.23 -14.39
N SER A 155 -12.84 -6.48 -13.92
CA SER A 155 -13.21 -7.61 -14.78
C SER A 155 -14.66 -7.56 -15.25
N ARG A 156 -15.55 -6.95 -14.47
CA ARG A 156 -16.99 -6.83 -14.77
C ARG A 156 -17.51 -5.45 -14.40
N ASN A 157 -18.32 -4.86 -15.28
CA ASN A 157 -18.94 -3.54 -15.06
C ASN A 157 -19.70 -3.47 -13.74
N LYS A 158 -20.48 -4.51 -13.42
CA LYS A 158 -21.24 -4.61 -12.16
C LYS A 158 -20.36 -4.51 -10.91
N GLN A 159 -19.13 -5.04 -10.96
CA GLN A 159 -18.22 -4.93 -9.81
C GLN A 159 -17.73 -3.50 -9.60
N CYS A 160 -17.45 -2.79 -10.70
CA CYS A 160 -17.08 -1.37 -10.64
C CYS A 160 -18.23 -0.55 -10.03
N GLU A 161 -19.45 -0.76 -10.52
CA GLU A 161 -20.66 -0.09 -10.02
C GLU A 161 -20.87 -0.34 -8.51
N GLU A 162 -20.80 -1.59 -8.05
CA GLU A 162 -20.92 -1.96 -6.62
C GLU A 162 -19.85 -1.30 -5.74
N VAL A 163 -18.60 -1.27 -6.22
CA VAL A 163 -17.48 -0.62 -5.52
C VAL A 163 -17.71 0.89 -5.46
N MET A 164 -18.10 1.53 -6.56
CA MET A 164 -18.34 2.97 -6.62
C MET A 164 -19.50 3.39 -5.72
N HIS A 165 -20.61 2.63 -5.70
CA HIS A 165 -21.71 2.86 -4.75
C HIS A 165 -21.25 2.76 -3.29
N SER A 166 -20.43 1.76 -2.97
CA SER A 166 -19.88 1.58 -1.63
C SER A 166 -18.97 2.74 -1.24
N VAL A 167 -18.09 3.17 -2.15
CA VAL A 167 -17.19 4.31 -1.96
C VAL A 167 -17.99 5.60 -1.70
N VAL A 168 -19.00 5.90 -2.51
CA VAL A 168 -19.84 7.10 -2.34
C VAL A 168 -20.54 7.08 -0.98
N LYS A 169 -21.11 5.93 -0.59
CA LYS A 169 -21.76 5.78 0.72
C LYS A 169 -20.79 6.01 1.88
N ILE A 170 -19.60 5.40 1.83
CA ILE A 170 -18.58 5.55 2.87
C ILE A 170 -18.09 6.99 2.94
N ARG A 171 -17.81 7.63 1.80
CA ARG A 171 -17.39 9.04 1.73
C ARG A 171 -18.42 9.98 2.33
N LYS A 172 -19.71 9.74 2.05
CA LYS A 172 -20.80 10.51 2.64
C LYS A 172 -20.77 10.41 4.17
N GLN A 173 -20.67 9.20 4.71
CA GLN A 173 -20.60 8.98 6.16
C GLN A 173 -19.34 9.58 6.81
N LEU A 174 -18.20 9.56 6.13
CA LEU A 174 -16.96 10.16 6.62
C LEU A 174 -17.03 11.70 6.69
N ASN A 175 -17.85 12.33 5.84
CA ASN A 175 -18.04 13.78 5.84
C ASN A 175 -19.14 14.26 6.81
N GLU A 176 -19.98 13.35 7.31
CA GLU A 176 -21.07 13.65 8.24
C GLU A 176 -20.63 13.64 9.72
N GLY A 177 -19.46 13.05 10.02
CA GLY A 177 -18.87 13.00 11.37
C GLY A 177 -17.88 14.13 11.62
#